data_AF-A0A8T4TSR2-F1
#
_entry.id   AF-A0A8T4TSR2-F1
#
_cell.length_a   1.000
_cell.length_b   1.000
_cell.length_c   1.000
_cell.angle_alpha   90.00
_cell.angle_beta   90.00
_cell.angle_gamma   90.00
#
_symmetry.space_group_name_H-M   'P 1'
#
loop_
_entity.id
_entity.type
_entity.pdbx_description
1 polymer ?
#
loop_
_entity_poly.entity_id
_entity_poly.type
_entity_poly.pdbx_seq_one_letter_code
_entity_poly.pdbx_strand_id
1 'polypeptide(L)'
;MELTKKLKEINKEYNYFNVIPENIKEQKLLVSVKDCICVKNMESTAGSEILKGYIPVFNATVVKRLIDKRAVIIGKTSQDEFGFGSFSVNTKNIPKNPYDKLRSCGGSSGGSAGITRKLSELKIEHVSIAESTGGSIA
;
A
#
# COMPACT_ATOMS: atom_id res chain seq x y z
N MET A 1 -15.99 8.22 5.39
CA MET A 1 -16.04 9.06 4.17
C MET A 1 -14.89 10.05 4.09
N GLU A 2 -14.54 10.74 5.19
CA GLU A 2 -13.42 11.70 5.17
C GLU A 2 -12.07 11.03 4.89
N LEU A 3 -11.73 9.94 5.59
CA LEU A 3 -10.46 9.25 5.40
C LEU A 3 -10.26 8.74 3.96
N THR A 4 -11.28 8.10 3.36
CA THR A 4 -11.21 7.65 1.96
C THR A 4 -10.88 8.82 1.02
N LYS A 5 -11.59 9.96 1.17
CA LYS A 5 -11.38 11.14 0.33
C LYS A 5 -9.94 11.67 0.47
N LYS A 6 -9.46 11.78 1.70
CA LYS A 6 -8.09 12.21 2.03
C LYS A 6 -7.03 11.29 1.43
N LEU A 7 -7.23 9.97 1.50
CA LEU A 7 -6.32 9.01 0.86
C LEU A 7 -6.36 9.11 -0.66
N LYS A 8 -7.53 9.33 -1.28
CA LYS A 8 -7.64 9.55 -2.73
C LYS A 8 -6.92 10.84 -3.17
N GLU A 9 -6.98 11.90 -2.37
CA GLU A 9 -6.25 13.15 -2.62
C GLU A 9 -4.73 12.95 -2.53
N ILE A 10 -4.24 12.30 -1.47
CA ILE A 10 -2.82 11.92 -1.35
C ILE A 10 -2.40 11.05 -2.54
N ASN A 11 -3.22 10.07 -2.92
CA ASN A 11 -2.87 9.14 -3.99
C ASN A 11 -2.80 9.82 -5.35
N LYS A 12 -3.66 10.80 -5.62
CA LYS A 12 -3.61 11.61 -6.85
C LYS A 12 -2.28 12.34 -7.01
N GLU A 13 -1.68 12.75 -5.90
CA GLU A 13 -0.43 13.51 -5.91
C GLU A 13 0.80 12.58 -5.91
N TYR A 14 0.76 11.49 -5.13
CA TYR A 14 1.93 10.68 -4.79
C TYR A 14 1.91 9.22 -5.28
N ASN A 15 0.81 8.69 -5.82
CA ASN A 15 0.74 7.34 -6.40
C ASN A 15 1.07 6.19 -5.42
N TYR A 16 0.66 6.29 -4.15
CA TYR A 16 1.01 5.27 -3.14
C TYR A 16 0.14 4.01 -3.14
N PHE A 17 -1.05 4.05 -3.73
CA PHE A 17 -2.02 2.96 -3.73
C PHE A 17 -2.41 2.55 -5.14
N ASN A 18 -2.50 1.24 -5.35
CA ASN A 18 -3.15 0.62 -6.49
C ASN A 18 -4.67 0.48 -6.24
N VAL A 19 -5.06 0.22 -4.98
CA VAL A 19 -6.47 0.06 -4.59
C VAL A 19 -6.74 0.85 -3.30
N ILE A 20 -7.82 1.62 -3.28
CA ILE A 20 -8.36 2.29 -2.09
C ILE A 20 -9.84 1.90 -1.95
N PRO A 21 -10.28 1.29 -0.84
CA PRO A 21 -11.69 0.97 -0.62
C PRO A 21 -12.57 2.22 -0.60
N GLU A 22 -13.79 2.11 -1.12
CA GLU A 22 -14.75 3.24 -1.14
C GLU A 22 -15.17 3.68 0.28
N ASN A 23 -15.34 2.72 1.19
CA ASN A 23 -15.85 3.00 2.54
C ASN A 23 -14.90 2.49 3.61
N ILE A 24 -13.91 3.32 3.96
CA ILE A 24 -12.99 3.05 5.07
C ILE A 24 -13.63 3.54 6.36
N LYS A 25 -13.79 2.62 7.32
CA LYS A 25 -14.22 2.94 8.69
C LYS A 25 -13.00 3.43 9.47
N GLU A 26 -13.17 4.51 10.22
CA GLU A 26 -12.15 4.92 11.18
C GLU A 26 -12.12 3.93 12.34
N GLN A 27 -10.91 3.51 12.70
CA GLN A 27 -10.63 2.54 13.76
C GLN A 27 -9.27 2.88 14.37
N LYS A 28 -8.99 2.26 15.52
CA LYS A 28 -7.77 2.48 16.28
C LYS A 28 -6.48 2.12 15.51
N LEU A 29 -6.52 1.13 14.62
CA LEU A 29 -5.36 0.75 13.81
C LEU A 29 -5.71 0.66 12.33
N LEU A 30 -5.17 1.60 11.57
CA LEU A 30 -5.23 1.61 10.11
C LEU A 30 -4.02 0.88 9.53
N VAL A 31 -4.25 0.04 8.54
CA VAL A 31 -3.20 -0.78 7.92
C VAL A 31 -3.24 -0.65 6.41
N SER A 32 -2.13 -0.28 5.79
CA SER A 32 -1.94 -0.46 4.35
C SER A 32 -1.18 -1.76 4.10
N VAL A 33 -1.42 -2.38 2.94
CA VAL A 33 -0.84 -3.69 2.62
C VAL A 33 -0.15 -3.60 1.26
N LYS A 34 1.12 -4.01 1.15
CA LYS A 34 1.84 -4.13 -0.13
C LYS A 34 1.06 -5.03 -1.08
N ASP A 35 0.97 -4.64 -2.35
CA ASP A 35 -0.03 -5.21 -3.25
C ASP A 35 0.16 -6.71 -3.57
N CYS A 36 1.36 -7.26 -3.36
CA CYS A 36 1.69 -8.68 -3.51
C CYS A 36 1.13 -9.54 -2.37
N ILE A 37 0.65 -8.93 -1.28
CA ILE A 37 0.07 -9.62 -0.14
C ILE A 37 -1.45 -9.68 -0.32
N CYS A 38 -1.98 -10.90 -0.39
CA CYS A 38 -3.40 -11.14 -0.66
C CYS A 38 -4.31 -10.58 0.45
N VAL A 39 -5.31 -9.81 0.02
CA VAL A 39 -6.44 -9.37 0.83
C VAL A 39 -7.70 -9.84 0.11
N LYS A 40 -8.55 -10.59 0.81
CA LYS A 40 -9.76 -11.18 0.24
C LYS A 40 -10.66 -10.08 -0.33
N ASN A 41 -11.20 -10.30 -1.52
CA ASN A 41 -12.10 -9.36 -2.22
C ASN A 41 -11.48 -8.00 -2.57
N MET A 42 -10.15 -7.86 -2.56
CA MET A 42 -9.44 -6.69 -3.05
C MET A 42 -8.43 -7.10 -4.11
N GLU A 43 -8.44 -6.42 -5.25
CA GLU A 43 -7.51 -6.72 -6.35
C GLU A 43 -6.06 -6.73 -5.84
N SER A 44 -5.28 -7.70 -6.31
CA SER A 44 -3.89 -7.89 -5.93
C SER A 44 -3.05 -8.21 -7.16
N THR A 45 -2.39 -7.21 -7.73
CA THR A 45 -1.70 -7.39 -9.02
C THR A 45 -0.21 -7.65 -8.87
N ALA A 46 0.32 -7.59 -7.64
CA ALA A 46 1.74 -7.56 -7.38
C ALA A 46 2.49 -6.46 -8.15
N GLY A 47 1.82 -5.36 -8.53
CA GLY A 47 2.38 -4.33 -9.41
C GLY A 47 2.49 -4.74 -10.89
N SER A 48 2.03 -5.93 -11.27
CA SER A 48 2.12 -6.50 -12.62
C SER A 48 0.80 -6.42 -13.39
N GLU A 49 0.87 -6.18 -14.69
CA GLU A 49 -0.30 -6.31 -15.56
C GLU A 49 -0.74 -7.77 -15.78
N ILE A 50 0.15 -8.74 -15.58
CA ILE A 50 -0.17 -10.17 -15.73
C ILE A 50 -1.28 -10.58 -14.75
N LEU A 51 -1.33 -9.96 -13.57
CA LEU A 51 -2.32 -10.24 -12.54
C LEU A 51 -3.46 -9.21 -12.49
N LYS A 52 -3.63 -8.39 -13.54
CA LYS A 52 -4.74 -7.45 -13.63
C LYS A 52 -6.07 -8.21 -13.57
N GLY A 53 -6.99 -7.78 -12.70
CA GLY A 53 -8.27 -8.44 -12.45
C GLY A 53 -8.20 -9.58 -11.43
N TYR A 54 -7.02 -9.94 -10.90
CA TYR A 54 -6.92 -10.99 -9.88
C TYR A 54 -7.48 -10.53 -8.53
N ILE A 55 -8.56 -11.18 -8.10
CA ILE A 55 -9.20 -10.94 -6.80
C ILE A 55 -8.98 -12.19 -5.92
N PRO A 56 -8.15 -12.12 -4.87
CA PRO A 56 -7.90 -13.25 -3.98
C PRO A 56 -9.17 -13.71 -3.25
N VAL A 57 -9.35 -15.02 -3.15
CA VAL A 57 -10.45 -15.66 -2.39
C VAL A 57 -10.15 -15.83 -0.89
N PHE A 58 -8.94 -15.46 -0.46
CA PHE A 58 -8.46 -15.59 0.91
C PHE A 58 -7.65 -14.37 1.35
N ASN A 59 -7.57 -14.16 2.67
CA ASN A 59 -6.63 -13.23 3.28
C ASN A 59 -5.30 -13.95 3.55
N ALA A 60 -4.18 -13.31 3.26
CA ALA A 60 -2.89 -13.78 3.77
C ALA A 60 -2.93 -13.87 5.31
N THR A 61 -2.18 -14.80 5.90
CA THR A 61 -2.25 -15.06 7.35
C THR A 61 -2.02 -13.80 8.21
N VAL A 62 -1.08 -12.93 7.82
CA VAL A 62 -0.84 -11.66 8.51
C VAL A 62 -2.04 -10.72 8.44
N VAL A 63 -2.66 -10.60 7.26
CA VAL A 63 -3.86 -9.79 7.04
C VAL A 63 -5.03 -10.34 7.87
N LYS A 64 -5.21 -11.67 7.87
CA LYS A 64 -6.24 -12.32 8.70
C LYS A 64 -6.05 -11.99 10.18
N ARG A 65 -4.83 -12.12 10.72
CA ARG A 65 -4.53 -11.81 12.13
C ARG A 65 -4.84 -10.36 12.48
N LEU A 66 -4.55 -9.42 11.58
CA LEU A 66 -4.84 -8.00 11.78
C LEU A 66 -6.35 -7.72 11.78
N ILE A 67 -7.08 -8.29 10.82
CA ILE A 67 -8.55 -8.17 10.76
C ILE A 67 -9.21 -8.80 11.98
N ASP A 68 -8.74 -9.97 12.43
CA ASP A 68 -9.25 -10.63 13.65
C ASP A 68 -9.02 -9.77 14.91
N LYS A 69 -8.01 -8.87 14.88
CA LYS A 69 -7.74 -7.85 15.90
C LYS A 69 -8.38 -6.49 15.61
N ARG A 70 -9.36 -6.45 14.71
CA ARG A 70 -10.15 -5.26 14.34
C ARG A 70 -9.36 -4.14 13.65
N ALA A 71 -8.21 -4.45 13.06
CA ALA A 71 -7.53 -3.50 12.19
C ALA A 71 -8.31 -3.28 10.89
N VAL A 72 -8.19 -2.10 10.30
CA VAL A 72 -8.84 -1.76 9.03
C VAL A 72 -7.80 -1.67 7.92
N ILE A 73 -8.00 -2.45 6.87
CA ILE A 73 -7.17 -2.36 5.66
C ILE A 73 -7.61 -1.13 4.86
N ILE A 74 -6.72 -0.16 4.69
CA ILE A 74 -7.01 1.13 4.03
C ILE A 74 -6.65 1.14 2.53
N GLY A 75 -5.95 0.11 2.05
CA GLY A 75 -5.61 0.01 0.63
C GLY A 75 -4.45 -0.94 0.34
N LYS A 76 -4.25 -1.17 -0.96
CA LYS A 76 -3.14 -1.94 -1.53
C LYS A 76 -2.09 -0.98 -2.08
N THR A 77 -0.86 -1.04 -1.56
CA THR A 77 0.18 -0.06 -1.87
C THR A 77 1.00 -0.43 -3.10
N SER A 78 1.39 0.59 -3.87
CA SER A 78 2.27 0.45 -5.02
C SER A 78 3.65 -0.07 -4.61
N GLN A 79 4.27 -0.81 -5.53
CA GLN A 79 5.54 -1.51 -5.37
C GLN A 79 6.16 -1.75 -6.75
N ASP A 80 7.44 -2.16 -6.78
CA ASP A 80 8.02 -2.78 -7.98
C ASP A 80 7.29 -4.09 -8.33
N GLU A 81 7.18 -4.38 -9.62
CA GLU A 81 6.53 -5.57 -10.17
C GLU A 81 7.11 -6.86 -9.56
N PHE A 82 6.25 -7.68 -8.96
CA PHE A 82 6.58 -8.89 -8.19
C PHE A 82 7.58 -8.68 -7.03
N GLY A 83 7.81 -7.43 -6.62
CA GLY A 83 8.84 -7.09 -5.64
C GLY A 83 10.25 -7.02 -6.23
N PHE A 84 10.41 -7.16 -7.56
CA PHE A 84 11.70 -7.16 -8.25
C PHE A 84 12.13 -5.74 -8.61
N GLY A 85 12.75 -5.07 -7.65
CA GLY A 85 13.36 -3.77 -7.80
C GLY A 85 13.78 -3.18 -6.45
N SER A 86 14.56 -2.10 -6.51
CA SER A 86 15.11 -1.43 -5.32
C SER A 86 14.69 0.04 -5.20
N PHE A 87 13.89 0.54 -6.14
CA PHE A 87 13.58 1.96 -6.27
C PHE A 87 12.09 2.27 -6.48
N SER A 88 11.22 1.25 -6.56
CA SER A 88 9.79 1.40 -6.87
C SER A 88 9.55 2.16 -8.18
N VAL A 89 10.38 1.91 -9.18
CA VAL A 89 10.28 2.51 -10.53
C VAL A 89 9.92 1.47 -11.58
N ASN A 90 10.01 0.19 -11.25
CA ASN A 90 9.58 -0.92 -12.10
C ASN A 90 8.09 -1.22 -11.86
N THR A 91 7.23 -0.24 -12.15
CA THR A 91 5.77 -0.34 -11.96
C THR A 91 5.08 0.77 -12.74
N LYS A 92 3.83 0.54 -13.18
CA LYS A 92 3.05 1.60 -13.83
C LYS A 92 2.69 2.73 -12.88
N ASN A 93 2.55 2.43 -11.59
CA ASN A 93 2.09 3.38 -10.58
C ASN A 93 3.26 3.85 -9.72
N ILE A 94 4.23 4.55 -10.32
CA ILE A 94 5.48 4.95 -9.64
C ILE A 94 5.16 5.88 -8.46
N PRO A 95 5.40 5.46 -7.20
CA PRO A 95 5.20 6.29 -6.02
C PRO A 95 6.24 7.41 -5.97
N LYS A 96 5.83 8.61 -5.56
CA LYS A 96 6.71 9.78 -5.45
C LYS A 96 7.20 9.95 -4.02
N ASN A 97 8.48 10.27 -3.84
CA ASN A 97 9.03 10.43 -2.51
C ASN A 97 8.39 11.63 -1.78
N PRO A 98 7.94 11.47 -0.52
CA PRO A 98 7.25 12.52 0.23
C PRO A 98 8.12 13.74 0.55
N TYR A 99 9.44 13.59 0.55
CA TYR A 99 10.39 14.69 0.82
C TYR A 99 10.81 15.44 -0.46
N ASP A 100 10.90 14.74 -1.58
CA ASP A 100 11.25 15.31 -2.88
C ASP A 100 10.67 14.45 -4.00
N LYS A 101 9.66 14.97 -4.71
CA LYS A 101 8.90 14.23 -5.72
C LYS A 101 9.73 13.81 -6.95
N LEU A 102 10.93 14.35 -7.13
CA LEU A 102 11.85 13.96 -8.20
C LEU A 102 12.76 12.78 -7.81
N ARG A 103 12.70 12.32 -6.55
CA ARG A 103 13.49 11.20 -6.02
C ARG A 103 12.65 9.95 -5.86
N SER A 104 13.34 8.81 -5.90
CA SER A 104 12.76 7.50 -5.61
C SER A 104 12.35 7.38 -4.13
N CYS A 105 11.32 6.59 -3.87
CA CYS A 105 10.91 6.16 -2.53
C CYS A 105 11.79 5.01 -1.95
N GLY A 106 12.82 4.56 -2.66
CA GLY A 106 13.41 3.23 -2.43
C GLY A 106 12.45 2.13 -2.88
N GLY A 107 12.75 0.87 -2.57
CA GLY A 107 11.93 -0.22 -3.07
C GLY A 107 12.37 -1.60 -2.59
N SER A 108 11.54 -2.61 -2.83
CA SER A 108 10.33 -2.58 -3.67
C SER A 108 9.06 -2.06 -3.01
N SER A 109 9.07 -1.67 -1.73
CA SER A 109 7.87 -1.27 -0.98
C SER A 109 7.65 0.26 -0.90
N GLY A 110 7.98 1.01 -1.97
CA GLY A 110 8.01 2.47 -1.94
C GLY A 110 6.65 3.13 -1.67
N GLY A 111 5.55 2.54 -2.15
CA GLY A 111 4.21 3.03 -1.83
C GLY A 111 3.87 2.88 -0.35
N SER A 112 4.32 1.77 0.27
CA SER A 112 4.18 1.53 1.71
C SER A 112 4.97 2.56 2.54
N ALA A 113 6.23 2.82 2.19
CA ALA A 113 7.06 3.81 2.88
C ALA A 113 6.46 5.22 2.75
N GLY A 114 6.08 5.61 1.54
CA GLY A 114 5.53 6.93 1.24
C GLY A 114 4.22 7.23 1.98
N ILE A 115 3.26 6.28 1.99
CA ILE A 115 2.00 6.50 2.71
C ILE A 115 2.21 6.56 4.22
N THR A 116 3.10 5.72 4.77
CA THR A 116 3.42 5.74 6.21
C THR A 116 3.94 7.12 6.61
N ARG A 117 4.82 7.70 5.80
CA ARG A 117 5.32 9.06 6.04
C ARG A 117 4.23 10.13 5.94
N LYS A 118 3.37 10.09 4.91
CA LYS A 118 2.29 11.08 4.75
C LYS A 118 1.24 11.01 5.86
N LEU A 119 0.88 9.82 6.33
CA LEU A 119 -0.08 9.68 7.43
C LEU A 119 0.53 10.13 8.76
N SER A 120 1.84 9.90 8.97
CA SER A 120 2.57 10.45 10.10
C SER A 120 2.53 11.98 10.15
N GLU A 121 2.69 12.68 9.02
CA GLU A 121 2.56 14.15 8.94
C GLU A 121 1.17 14.64 9.37
N LEU A 122 0.14 13.83 9.11
CA LEU A 122 -1.24 14.13 9.44
C LEU A 122 -1.64 13.64 10.84
N LYS A 123 -0.69 13.10 11.61
CA LYS A 123 -0.92 12.52 12.95
C LYS A 123 -1.97 11.40 12.95
N ILE A 124 -2.02 10.63 11.86
CA ILE A 124 -2.90 9.47 11.72
C ILE A 124 -2.11 8.22 12.08
N GLU A 125 -2.56 7.48 13.10
CA GLU A 125 -1.96 6.21 13.51
C GLU A 125 -2.13 5.15 12.41
N HIS A 126 -1.01 4.65 11.90
CA HIS A 126 -0.98 3.77 10.74
C HIS A 126 0.25 2.87 10.74
N VAL A 127 0.09 1.66 10.20
CA VAL A 127 1.19 0.72 9.94
C VAL A 127 1.07 0.17 8.52
N SER A 128 2.18 0.04 7.81
CA SER A 128 2.23 -0.70 6.54
C SER A 128 2.71 -2.14 6.76
N ILE A 129 2.03 -3.10 6.13
CA ILE A 129 2.53 -4.46 5.98
C ILE A 129 3.14 -4.59 4.59
N ALA A 130 4.41 -4.99 4.56
CA ALA A 130 5.19 -5.13 3.34
C ALA A 130 6.04 -6.41 3.37
N GLU A 131 6.78 -6.64 2.30
CA GLU A 131 7.66 -7.80 2.12
C GLU A 131 9.10 -7.33 1.87
N SER A 132 10.06 -8.04 2.45
CA SER A 132 11.49 -7.82 2.29
C SER A 132 12.19 -9.12 1.93
N THR A 133 12.69 -9.19 0.70
CA THR A 133 13.56 -10.27 0.24
C THR A 133 15.03 -9.91 0.44
N GLY A 134 15.44 -8.71 0.01
CA GLY A 134 16.83 -8.23 0.06
C GLY A 134 17.00 -6.87 0.75
N GLY A 135 16.05 -6.45 1.60
CA GLY A 135 16.06 -5.13 2.24
C GLY A 135 14.92 -4.21 1.80
N SER A 136 13.89 -4.72 1.12
CA SER A 136 12.83 -3.92 0.49
C SER A 136 11.87 -3.16 1.43
N ILE A 137 12.11 -3.23 2.74
CA ILE A 137 11.40 -2.49 3.79
C ILE A 137 12.34 -1.52 4.54
N ALA A 138 13.65 -1.79 4.54
CA ALA A 138 14.63 -1.18 5.43
C ALA A 138 14.81 0.33 5.22
#